data_AF-J2RDG9-F1
#
_entry.id   AF-J2RDG9-F1
#
_cell.length_a   1.000
_cell.length_b   1.000
_cell.length_c   1.000
_cell.angle_alpha   90.00
_cell.angle_beta   90.00
_cell.angle_gamma   90.00
#
_symmetry.space_group_name_H-M   'P 1'
#
loop_
_entity.id
_entity.type
_entity.pdbx_description
1 polymer ?
#
loop_
_entity_poly.entity_id
_entity_poly.type
_entity_poly.pdbx_seq_one_letter_code
_entity_poly.pdbx_strand_id
1 'polypeptide(L)'
;CLAQCLTDRVAPSRDFAGHIGGDDFLLVLGPEDWRKRLNQLLDDFQSQCRRFYRSEHLEAGCFTAPNRQGVRQEFPLLSLSIGVVHLHPQACEQLDASQLAELASQAKHHAKNVQGYSVHVIDSLVVSGHEEKLLTGHR
;
A
#
# COMPACT_ATOMS: atom_id res chain seq x y z
N CYS A 1 -6.11 11.99 10.38
CA CYS A 1 -6.52 10.56 10.39
C CYS A 1 -6.30 10.04 8.97
N LEU A 2 -5.77 8.82 8.78
CA LEU A 2 -5.50 8.26 7.43
C LEU A 2 -6.73 8.34 6.51
N ALA A 3 -7.93 8.05 7.06
CA ALA A 3 -9.20 8.19 6.34
C ALA A 3 -9.42 9.61 5.77
N GLN A 4 -9.04 10.66 6.51
CA GLN A 4 -9.14 12.04 6.01
C GLN A 4 -8.18 12.28 4.84
N CYS A 5 -6.92 11.86 4.97
CA CYS A 5 -5.95 12.00 3.89
C CYS A 5 -6.39 11.26 2.62
N LEU A 6 -7.09 10.13 2.77
CA LEU A 6 -7.61 9.34 1.66
C LEU A 6 -8.78 10.04 0.96
N THR A 7 -9.75 10.56 1.71
CA THR A 7 -10.92 11.24 1.15
C THR A 7 -10.53 12.42 0.27
N ASP A 8 -9.48 13.17 0.66
CA ASP A 8 -9.01 14.34 -0.11
C ASP A 8 -8.31 13.95 -1.44
N ARG A 9 -8.02 12.66 -1.65
CA ARG A 9 -7.26 12.13 -2.80
C ARG A 9 -8.11 11.31 -3.78
N VAL A 10 -9.35 11.03 -3.40
CA VAL A 10 -10.30 10.19 -4.14
C VAL A 10 -11.33 11.12 -4.78
N ALA A 11 -11.51 11.02 -6.09
CA ALA A 11 -12.57 11.75 -6.79
C ALA A 11 -13.86 10.92 -6.76
N PRO A 12 -14.88 11.27 -5.96
CA PRO A 12 -16.02 10.38 -5.69
C PRO A 12 -16.83 9.95 -6.92
N SER A 13 -16.72 10.70 -8.03
CA SER A 13 -17.41 10.41 -9.28
C SER A 13 -16.73 9.33 -10.14
N ARG A 14 -15.50 8.90 -9.80
CA ARG A 14 -14.68 7.99 -10.62
C ARG A 14 -13.80 7.02 -9.83
N ASP A 15 -13.50 7.37 -8.58
CA ASP A 15 -12.64 6.59 -7.70
C ASP A 15 -13.49 5.98 -6.58
N PHE A 16 -13.00 4.89 -5.99
CA PHE A 16 -13.60 4.25 -4.83
C PHE A 16 -12.62 4.24 -3.66
N ALA A 17 -13.15 4.45 -2.45
CA ALA A 17 -12.43 4.28 -1.20
C ALA A 17 -13.26 3.45 -0.24
N GLY A 18 -12.74 2.31 0.18
CA GLY A 18 -13.34 1.41 1.15
C GLY A 18 -12.46 1.22 2.38
N HIS A 19 -13.08 0.97 3.52
CA HIS A 19 -12.38 0.55 4.74
C HIS A 19 -12.53 -0.95 4.91
N ILE A 20 -11.40 -1.67 5.05
CA ILE A 20 -11.41 -3.12 5.25
C ILE A 20 -11.56 -3.44 6.74
N GLY A 21 -10.83 -2.71 7.59
CA GLY A 21 -10.84 -2.87 9.04
C GLY A 21 -9.54 -2.38 9.67
N GLY A 22 -9.60 -1.96 10.94
CA GLY A 22 -8.44 -1.40 11.62
C GLY A 22 -7.87 -0.18 10.87
N ASP A 23 -6.62 -0.26 10.47
CA ASP A 23 -5.88 0.73 9.67
C ASP A 23 -5.76 0.38 8.18
N ASP A 24 -6.36 -0.72 7.71
CA ASP A 24 -6.30 -1.15 6.31
C ASP A 24 -7.46 -0.54 5.46
N PHE A 25 -7.10 0.09 4.35
CA PHE A 25 -8.01 0.71 3.38
C PHE A 25 -7.81 0.14 1.97
N LEU A 26 -8.87 0.16 1.16
CA LEU A 26 -8.86 -0.19 -0.26
C LEU A 26 -9.17 1.04 -1.10
N LEU A 27 -8.37 1.27 -2.14
CA LEU A 27 -8.64 2.30 -3.14
C LEU A 27 -8.76 1.66 -4.51
N VAL A 28 -9.75 2.09 -5.30
CA VAL A 28 -9.77 1.89 -6.75
C VAL A 28 -9.68 3.26 -7.39
N LEU A 29 -8.58 3.49 -8.11
CA LEU A 29 -8.27 4.77 -8.72
C LEU A 29 -8.32 4.64 -10.24
N GLY A 30 -8.80 5.68 -10.92
CA GLY A 30 -8.65 5.78 -12.36
C GLY A 30 -7.18 5.73 -12.82
N PRO A 31 -6.92 5.38 -14.09
CA PRO A 31 -5.56 5.20 -14.60
C PRO A 31 -4.74 6.50 -14.63
N GLU A 32 -5.41 7.66 -14.64
CA GLU A 32 -4.75 8.96 -14.66
C GLU A 32 -4.29 9.39 -13.26
N ASP A 33 -3.02 9.80 -13.15
CA ASP A 33 -2.44 10.43 -11.96
C ASP A 33 -2.44 9.60 -10.66
N TRP A 34 -2.78 8.30 -10.70
CA TRP A 34 -2.83 7.46 -9.48
C TRP A 34 -1.51 7.54 -8.69
N ARG A 35 -0.38 7.46 -9.40
CA ARG A 35 0.95 7.49 -8.77
C ARG A 35 1.25 8.84 -8.11
N LYS A 36 0.85 9.93 -8.77
CA LYS A 36 0.99 11.29 -8.22
C LYS A 36 0.12 11.44 -6.96
N ARG A 37 -1.13 10.97 -6.99
CA ARG A 37 -2.04 11.02 -5.85
C ARG A 37 -1.53 10.21 -4.67
N LEU A 38 -0.99 9.01 -4.90
CA LEU A 38 -0.39 8.19 -3.85
C LEU A 38 0.86 8.83 -3.24
N ASN A 39 1.73 9.44 -4.04
CA ASN A 39 2.89 10.17 -3.52
C ASN A 39 2.44 11.33 -2.63
N GLN A 40 1.46 12.11 -3.06
CA GLN A 40 0.93 13.21 -2.26
C GLN A 40 0.24 12.73 -0.97
N LEU A 41 -0.48 11.60 -1.02
CA LEU A 41 -1.04 10.94 0.16
C LEU A 41 0.04 10.58 1.18
N LEU A 42 1.16 10.01 0.71
CA LEU A 42 2.29 9.63 1.55
C LEU A 42 2.92 10.85 2.21
N ASP A 43 3.19 11.90 1.43
CA ASP A 43 3.78 13.15 1.92
C ASP A 43 2.92 13.79 3.00
N ASP A 44 1.61 13.91 2.76
CA ASP A 44 0.66 14.50 3.71
C ASP A 44 0.54 13.66 4.99
N PHE A 45 0.43 12.34 4.85
CA PHE A 45 0.33 11.44 5.98
C PHE A 45 1.60 11.52 6.83
N GLN A 46 2.77 11.48 6.21
CA GLN A 46 4.04 11.59 6.91
C GLN A 46 4.19 12.94 7.61
N SER A 47 3.81 14.03 6.94
CA SER A 47 3.82 15.39 7.51
C SER A 47 2.93 15.50 8.76
N GLN A 48 1.74 14.92 8.71
CA GLN A 48 0.85 14.85 9.88
C GLN A 48 1.45 14.01 11.00
N CYS A 49 2.05 12.86 10.67
CA CYS A 49 2.60 11.93 11.65
C CYS A 49 3.83 12.48 12.39
N ARG A 50 4.64 13.32 11.73
CA ARG A 50 5.81 13.97 12.36
C ARG A 50 5.45 14.73 13.64
N ARG A 51 4.23 15.26 13.75
CA ARG A 51 3.75 16.03 14.92
C ARG A 51 3.61 15.19 16.19
N PHE A 52 3.63 13.86 16.09
CA PHE A 52 3.56 12.96 17.23
C PHE A 52 4.93 12.64 17.84
N TYR A 53 6.01 13.07 17.20
CA TYR A 53 7.36 12.69 17.55
C TYR A 53 8.21 13.91 17.93
N ARG A 54 9.16 13.69 18.84
CA ARG A 54 10.19 14.67 19.17
C ARG A 54 11.24 14.71 18.07
N SER A 55 11.96 15.81 17.95
CA SER A 55 13.05 15.95 16.96
C SER A 55 14.06 14.81 17.03
N GLU A 56 14.44 14.40 18.26
CA GLU A 56 15.34 13.26 18.51
C GLU A 56 14.81 11.93 17.94
N HIS A 57 13.49 11.69 18.00
CA HIS A 57 12.89 10.48 17.39
C HIS A 57 12.84 10.58 15.87
N LEU A 58 12.58 11.78 15.33
CA LEU A 58 12.55 12.02 13.89
C LEU A 58 13.93 11.85 13.25
N GLU A 59 14.98 12.30 13.93
CA GLU A 59 16.38 12.15 13.53
C GLU A 59 16.82 10.67 13.60
N ALA A 60 16.42 9.95 14.66
CA ALA A 60 16.75 8.54 14.83
C ALA A 60 15.92 7.59 13.92
N GLY A 61 14.75 8.03 13.45
CA GLY A 61 13.82 7.16 12.71
C GLY A 61 13.12 6.10 13.57
N CYS A 62 13.24 6.20 14.90
CA CYS A 62 12.60 5.34 15.88
C CYS A 62 12.41 6.06 17.23
N PHE A 63 11.67 5.44 18.15
CA PHE A 63 11.57 5.88 19.53
C PHE A 63 11.67 4.69 20.50
N THR A 64 12.16 4.93 21.72
CA THR A 64 12.38 3.87 22.71
C THR A 64 11.28 3.87 23.77
N ALA A 65 10.52 2.79 23.86
CA ALA A 65 9.42 2.63 24.80
C ALA A 65 9.42 1.22 25.42
N PRO A 66 8.79 1.00 26.60
CA PRO A 66 8.58 -0.33 27.10
C PRO A 66 7.52 -1.05 26.24
N ASN A 67 7.79 -2.31 25.90
CA ASN A 67 6.81 -3.18 25.26
C ASN A 67 5.77 -3.68 26.28
N ARG A 68 4.84 -4.55 25.86
CA ARG A 68 3.77 -5.09 26.72
C ARG A 68 4.27 -5.88 27.93
N GLN A 69 5.52 -6.33 27.92
CA GLN A 69 6.18 -7.04 29.01
C GLN A 69 7.05 -6.10 29.88
N GLY A 70 7.01 -4.78 29.63
CA GLY A 70 7.81 -3.79 30.34
C GLY A 70 9.25 -3.63 29.84
N VAL A 71 9.66 -4.41 28.82
CA VAL A 71 11.04 -4.38 28.30
C VAL A 71 11.20 -3.20 27.33
N ARG A 72 12.20 -2.35 27.58
CA ARG A 72 12.52 -1.23 26.68
C ARG A 72 13.03 -1.76 25.33
N GLN A 73 12.41 -1.30 24.25
CA GLN A 73 12.84 -1.61 22.89
C GLN A 73 12.61 -0.40 21.98
N GLU A 74 13.27 -0.41 20.83
CA GLU A 74 13.08 0.59 19.78
C GLU A 74 11.86 0.23 18.93
N PHE A 75 11.08 1.25 18.59
CA PHE A 75 9.94 1.15 17.69
C PHE A 75 10.14 2.09 16.51
N PRO A 76 9.98 1.61 15.27
CA PRO A 76 10.03 2.49 14.11
C PRO A 76 8.90 3.54 14.19
N LEU A 77 9.12 4.69 13.55
CA LEU A 77 8.08 5.70 13.43
C LEU A 77 6.89 5.17 12.62
N LEU A 78 5.70 5.68 12.95
CA LEU A 78 4.48 5.39 12.20
C LEU A 78 4.67 5.77 10.74
N SER A 79 4.38 4.83 9.85
CA SER A 79 4.54 4.97 8.42
C SER A 79 3.35 4.32 7.69
N LEU A 80 3.22 4.65 6.40
CA LEU A 80 2.16 4.13 5.54
C LEU A 80 2.79 3.26 4.45
N SER A 81 2.33 2.01 4.35
CA SER A 81 2.71 1.09 3.29
C SER A 81 1.53 0.93 2.32
N ILE A 82 1.80 1.04 1.02
CA ILE A 82 0.78 0.96 -0.02
C ILE A 82 1.14 -0.17 -1.01
N GLY A 83 0.28 -1.19 -1.08
CA GLY A 83 0.30 -2.17 -2.15
C GLY A 83 -0.57 -1.70 -3.31
N VAL A 84 -0.04 -1.75 -4.53
CA VAL A 84 -0.75 -1.36 -5.76
C VAL A 84 -0.76 -2.52 -6.73
N VAL A 85 -1.93 -2.84 -7.26
CA VAL A 85 -2.05 -3.65 -8.47
C VAL A 85 -2.34 -2.71 -9.62
N HIS A 86 -1.40 -2.60 -10.56
CA HIS A 86 -1.62 -1.86 -11.80
C HIS A 86 -2.37 -2.79 -12.77
N LEU A 87 -3.69 -2.63 -12.80
CA LEU A 87 -4.59 -3.50 -13.57
C LEU A 87 -4.74 -2.99 -15.00
N HIS A 88 -4.27 -3.80 -15.94
CA HIS A 88 -4.42 -3.56 -17.37
C HIS A 88 -5.70 -4.21 -17.92
N PRO A 89 -6.41 -3.57 -18.87
CA PRO A 89 -7.62 -4.14 -19.47
C PRO A 89 -7.44 -5.57 -20.02
N GLN A 90 -6.25 -5.89 -20.55
CA GLN A 90 -5.91 -7.20 -21.08
C GLN A 90 -5.95 -8.32 -20.03
N ALA A 91 -5.70 -7.99 -18.76
CA ALA A 91 -5.73 -8.96 -17.67
C ALA A 91 -7.15 -9.14 -17.09
N CYS A 92 -8.09 -8.23 -17.39
CA CYS A 92 -9.43 -8.26 -16.81
C CYS A 92 -10.27 -9.47 -17.26
N GLU A 93 -9.94 -10.10 -18.39
CA GLU A 93 -10.61 -11.33 -18.85
C GLU A 93 -10.09 -12.58 -18.13
N GLN A 94 -8.91 -12.51 -17.52
CA GLN A 94 -8.21 -13.64 -16.91
C GLN A 94 -8.21 -13.59 -15.39
N LEU A 95 -8.34 -12.40 -14.81
CA LEU A 95 -8.32 -12.17 -13.37
C LEU A 95 -9.73 -11.97 -12.84
N ASP A 96 -10.15 -12.87 -11.95
CA ASP A 96 -11.35 -12.66 -11.14
C ASP A 96 -11.07 -11.79 -9.90
N ALA A 97 -12.13 -11.47 -9.16
CA ALA A 97 -12.03 -10.65 -7.96
C ALA A 97 -11.18 -11.28 -6.86
N SER A 98 -11.15 -12.62 -6.75
CA SER A 98 -10.36 -13.33 -5.75
C SER A 98 -8.87 -13.24 -6.08
N GLN A 99 -8.50 -13.48 -7.33
CA GLN A 99 -7.12 -13.35 -7.81
C GLN A 99 -6.63 -11.90 -7.66
N LEU A 100 -7.46 -10.92 -8.00
CA LEU A 100 -7.11 -9.50 -7.82
C LEU A 100 -6.91 -9.15 -6.35
N ALA A 101 -7.76 -9.66 -5.45
CA ALA A 101 -7.61 -9.46 -4.01
C ALA A 101 -6.32 -10.11 -3.48
N GLU A 102 -5.96 -11.28 -4.00
CA GLU A 102 -4.71 -11.96 -3.66
C GLU A 102 -3.48 -11.16 -4.11
N LEU A 103 -3.46 -10.65 -5.34
CA LEU A 103 -2.39 -9.75 -5.82
C LEU A 103 -2.28 -8.48 -4.98
N ALA A 104 -3.41 -7.87 -4.61
CA ALA A 104 -3.42 -6.70 -3.73
C ALA A 104 -2.86 -7.02 -2.34
N SER A 105 -3.18 -8.20 -1.80
CA SER A 105 -2.63 -8.68 -0.53
C SER A 105 -1.12 -8.90 -0.62
N GLN A 106 -0.64 -9.53 -1.69
CA GLN A 106 0.79 -9.74 -1.95
C GLN A 106 1.53 -8.40 -2.08
N ALA A 107 1.01 -7.47 -2.87
CA ALA A 107 1.60 -6.14 -3.01
C ALA A 107 1.67 -5.41 -1.66
N LYS A 108 0.61 -5.48 -0.85
CA LYS A 108 0.58 -4.93 0.51
C LYS A 108 1.63 -5.58 1.41
N HIS A 109 1.77 -6.90 1.35
CA HIS A 109 2.75 -7.64 2.14
C HIS A 109 4.18 -7.21 1.78
N HIS A 110 4.51 -7.11 0.49
CA HIS A 110 5.80 -6.61 0.03
C HIS A 110 6.07 -5.18 0.50
N ALA A 111 5.06 -4.30 0.44
CA ALA A 111 5.20 -2.93 0.94
C ALA A 111 5.47 -2.92 2.47
N LYS A 112 4.75 -3.72 3.27
CA LYS A 112 4.92 -3.79 4.73
C LYS A 112 6.28 -4.33 5.19
N ASN A 113 6.98 -5.08 4.34
CA ASN A 113 8.32 -5.61 4.64
C ASN A 113 9.44 -4.57 4.41
N VAL A 114 9.11 -3.38 3.93
CA VAL A 114 10.05 -2.26 3.80
C VAL A 114 9.90 -1.35 5.01
N GLN A 115 11.00 -1.04 5.70
CA GLN A 115 10.97 -0.12 6.83
C GLN A 115 10.66 1.31 6.36
N GLY A 116 9.72 1.97 7.04
CA GLY A 116 9.27 3.31 6.69
C GLY A 116 8.11 3.31 5.70
N TYR A 117 7.87 4.45 5.06
CA TYR A 117 6.82 4.56 4.06
C TYR A 117 7.24 3.84 2.77
N SER A 118 6.31 3.15 2.13
CA SER A 118 6.64 2.30 0.99
C SER A 118 5.49 2.17 0.00
N VAL A 119 5.85 2.00 -1.27
CA VAL A 119 4.91 1.64 -2.33
C VAL A 119 5.47 0.42 -3.06
N HIS A 120 4.68 -0.63 -3.16
CA HIS A 120 5.01 -1.78 -3.98
C HIS A 120 3.95 -1.96 -5.06
N VAL A 121 4.39 -2.08 -6.31
CA VAL A 121 3.51 -2.18 -7.48
C VAL A 121 3.68 -3.56 -8.09
N ILE A 122 2.59 -4.31 -8.21
CA ILE A 122 2.50 -5.49 -9.05
C ILE A 122 1.79 -5.09 -10.32
N ASP A 123 2.41 -5.34 -11.46
CA ASP A 123 1.84 -5.07 -12.78
C ASP A 123 1.12 -6.34 -13.28
N SER A 124 -0.17 -6.22 -13.64
CA SER A 124 -0.98 -7.38 -13.98
C SER A 124 -0.49 -8.10 -15.24
N LEU A 125 0.22 -7.42 -16.15
CA LEU A 125 0.76 -8.03 -17.37
C LEU A 125 1.88 -9.04 -17.08
N VAL A 126 2.59 -8.88 -15.97
CA VAL A 126 3.68 -9.78 -15.56
C VAL A 126 3.11 -11.10 -15.00
N VAL A 127 1.91 -11.05 -14.42
CA VAL A 127 1.23 -12.21 -13.83
C VAL A 127 0.64 -13.10 -14.90
N SER A 128 -0.02 -12.53 -15.92
CA SER A 128 -0.60 -13.26 -17.06
C SER A 128 0.44 -14.03 -17.90
N GLY A 129 1.70 -13.57 -17.93
CA GLY A 129 2.77 -14.22 -18.69
C GLY A 129 3.32 -15.52 -18.08
N HIS A 130 3.01 -15.81 -16.81
CA HIS A 130 3.46 -17.02 -16.13
C HIS A 130 2.54 -18.23 -16.37
N GLU A 131 1.26 -18.02 -16.67
CA GLU A 131 0.33 -19.11 -16.99
C GLU A 131 0.51 -19.67 -18.42
N GLU A 132 0.88 -18.83 -19.40
CA GLU A 132 1.16 -19.31 -20.76
C GLU A 132 2.38 -20.25 -20.83
N LYS A 133 3.39 -20.07 -19.97
CA LYS A 133 4.60 -20.90 -19.98
C LYS A 133 4.37 -22.33 -19.46
N LEU A 134 3.34 -22.58 -18.65
CA LEU A 134 3.03 -23.92 -18.15
C LEU A 134 2.28 -24.79 -19.17
N LEU A 135 1.65 -24.20 -20.20
CA LEU A 135 0.88 -24.94 -21.21
C LEU A 135 1.72 -25.39 -22.42
N THR A 136 2.91 -24.85 -22.63
CA THR A 136 3.81 -25.24 -23.74
C THR A 136 4.77 -26.40 -23.43
N GLY A 137 4.56 -27.12 -22.33
CA GLY A 137 5.50 -28.11 -21.79
C GLY A 137 5.19 -29.58 -22.09
N HIS A 138 4.50 -29.94 -23.17
CA HIS A 138 4.40 -31.35 -23.61
C HIS A 138 4.46 -31.47 -25.14
N ARG A 139 5.66 -31.75 -25.64
CA ARG A 139 5.90 -32.49 -26.88
C ARG A 139 6.91 -33.58 -26.61
#